data_AF-A0A0S3S594-F1
#
_entry.id   AF-A0A0S3S594-F1
#
_cell.length_a   1.000
_cell.length_b   1.000
_cell.length_c   1.000
_cell.angle_alpha   90.00
_cell.angle_beta   90.00
_cell.angle_gamma   90.00
#
_symmetry.space_group_name_H-M   'P 1'
#
loop_
_entity.id
_entity.type
_entity.pdbx_description
1 polymer ?
#
loop_
_entity_poly.entity_id
_entity_poly.type
_entity_poly.pdbx_seq_one_letter_code
_entity_poly.pdbx_strand_id
1 'polypeptide(L)'
;MFMQALATCGRLRLTDPDPNWVMEKMPMPRAMGDMLLLPNGNVVIINGVGAGTAGWERGREPVLTPVIFRPSETVNRFSVMAPAARPRLYHSSAVLLKDGRVLVGGSNPHVFYNFTGVEYPTDLSLEAFSPPYLAPEFNPVRPTIRYVTNNNVLGFRVFCYVTFSVADFVSASDVSIRIMAPSFTTHSFGQNQRMVVLKLRGVTYLGGEAYYATVVGPSTAEIAPAGYYMLFVVHKGVPSSGWWVQVM
;
A
#
# COMPACT_ATOMS: atom_id res chain seq x y z
N MET A 1 8.87 -23.16 23.74
CA MET A 1 9.93 -22.69 22.81
C MET A 1 9.25 -21.98 21.67
N PHE A 2 9.67 -20.77 21.31
CA PHE A 2 9.13 -20.02 20.18
C PHE A 2 10.01 -20.29 18.97
N MET A 3 9.45 -20.88 17.91
CA MET A 3 10.18 -21.12 16.67
C MET A 3 10.39 -19.81 15.93
N GLN A 4 11.57 -19.62 15.33
CA GLN A 4 11.81 -18.46 14.49
C GLN A 4 10.85 -18.46 13.30
N ALA A 5 10.27 -17.30 12.99
CA ALA A 5 9.44 -17.14 11.81
C ALA A 5 10.27 -17.25 10.54
N LEU A 6 9.61 -17.46 9.41
CA LEU A 6 10.29 -17.50 8.11
C LEU A 6 10.59 -16.07 7.62
N ALA A 7 11.70 -15.93 6.91
CA ALA A 7 12.09 -14.71 6.19
C ALA A 7 11.84 -14.83 4.68
N THR A 8 10.99 -15.75 4.24
CA THR A 8 10.70 -15.98 2.82
C THR A 8 9.63 -15.00 2.32
N CYS A 9 9.81 -14.45 1.12
CA CYS A 9 8.83 -13.65 0.41
C CYS A 9 8.64 -14.22 -0.99
N GLY A 10 7.40 -14.61 -1.33
CA GLY A 10 7.07 -15.18 -2.63
C GLY A 10 6.33 -14.18 -3.50
N ARG A 11 6.65 -14.15 -4.80
CA ARG A 11 5.86 -13.47 -5.83
C ARG A 11 5.43 -14.45 -6.90
N LEU A 12 4.23 -14.25 -7.42
CA LEU A 12 3.63 -15.10 -8.45
C LEU A 12 2.99 -14.24 -9.51
N ARG A 13 3.22 -14.57 -10.78
CA ARG A 13 2.52 -13.96 -11.90
C ARG A 13 1.49 -14.95 -12.44
N LEU A 14 0.23 -14.73 -12.05
CA LEU A 14 -0.89 -15.61 -12.39
C LEU A 14 -1.18 -15.71 -13.89
N THR A 15 -0.68 -14.76 -14.69
CA THR A 15 -0.92 -14.72 -16.15
C THR A 15 0.17 -15.42 -16.96
N ASP A 16 1.21 -15.96 -16.32
CA ASP A 16 2.19 -16.77 -17.03
C ASP A 16 1.57 -18.14 -17.41
N PRO A 17 1.97 -18.77 -18.54
CA PRO A 17 1.42 -20.07 -18.94
C PRO A 17 1.64 -21.18 -17.90
N ASP A 18 2.71 -21.09 -17.12
CA ASP A 18 3.03 -21.96 -15.99
C ASP A 18 3.44 -21.11 -14.78
N PRO A 19 2.47 -20.64 -13.96
CA PRO A 19 2.73 -19.74 -12.84
C PRO A 19 3.58 -20.42 -11.75
N ASN A 20 4.81 -19.93 -11.57
CA ASN A 20 5.72 -20.42 -10.54
C ASN A 20 6.06 -19.34 -9.52
N TRP A 21 6.20 -19.74 -8.25
CA TRP A 21 6.65 -18.85 -7.19
C TRP A 21 8.11 -18.48 -7.41
N VAL A 22 8.39 -17.17 -7.45
CA VAL A 22 9.75 -16.67 -7.30
C VAL A 22 9.95 -16.27 -5.85
N MET A 23 10.87 -16.97 -5.20
CA MET A 23 11.14 -16.81 -3.78
C MET A 23 12.35 -15.91 -3.55
N GLU A 24 12.19 -14.97 -2.62
CA GLU A 24 13.23 -14.05 -2.18
C GLU A 24 13.32 -14.08 -0.65
N LYS A 25 14.42 -13.58 -0.11
CA LYS A 25 14.64 -13.52 1.34
C LYS A 25 14.45 -12.09 1.84
N MET A 26 13.50 -11.89 2.75
CA MET A 26 13.32 -10.64 3.48
C MET A 26 14.52 -10.35 4.39
N PRO A 27 14.75 -9.07 4.75
CA PRO A 27 15.84 -8.69 5.65
C PRO A 27 15.71 -9.28 7.08
N MET A 28 14.49 -9.64 7.50
CA MET A 28 14.24 -10.29 8.79
C MET A 28 13.04 -11.24 8.72
N PRO A 29 12.97 -12.26 9.60
CA PRO A 29 11.81 -13.12 9.74
C PRO A 29 10.59 -12.35 10.25
N ARG A 30 9.39 -12.74 9.84
CA ARG A 30 8.15 -12.11 10.29
C ARG A 30 6.96 -13.06 10.24
N ALA A 31 6.27 -13.21 11.37
CA ALA A 31 4.93 -13.77 11.48
C ALA A 31 3.95 -12.67 11.91
N MET A 32 2.67 -12.81 11.56
CA MET A 32 1.62 -11.81 11.84
C MET A 32 1.90 -10.40 11.29
N GLY A 33 2.70 -10.30 10.23
CA GLY A 33 2.91 -9.02 9.54
C GLY A 33 1.75 -8.67 8.63
N ASP A 34 1.43 -7.38 8.51
CA ASP A 34 0.56 -6.85 7.48
C ASP A 34 1.39 -6.52 6.23
N MET A 35 0.88 -6.89 5.05
CA MET A 35 1.45 -6.51 3.75
C MET A 35 0.47 -5.61 3.01
N LEU A 36 0.87 -4.37 2.74
CA LEU A 36 0.03 -3.37 2.09
C LEU A 36 0.63 -2.85 0.79
N LEU A 37 -0.22 -2.73 -0.24
CA LEU A 37 0.10 -2.03 -1.45
C LEU A 37 0.17 -0.53 -1.15
N LEU A 38 1.24 0.13 -1.61
CA LEU A 38 1.38 1.58 -1.59
C LEU A 38 1.04 2.15 -2.97
N PRO A 39 0.54 3.39 -3.09
CA PRO A 39 0.13 3.97 -4.37
C PRO A 39 1.20 3.96 -5.46
N ASN A 40 2.48 4.04 -5.09
CA ASN A 40 3.59 3.98 -6.02
C ASN A 40 3.92 2.55 -6.51
N GLY A 41 3.20 1.52 -6.07
CA GLY A 41 3.31 0.13 -6.52
C GLY A 41 4.27 -0.70 -5.69
N ASN A 42 4.88 -0.10 -4.66
CA ASN A 42 5.64 -0.83 -3.67
C ASN A 42 4.71 -1.53 -2.68
N VAL A 43 5.27 -2.47 -1.93
CA VAL A 43 4.59 -3.15 -0.82
C VAL A 43 5.28 -2.75 0.48
N VAL A 44 4.53 -2.32 1.48
CA VAL A 44 5.06 -2.22 2.85
C VAL A 44 4.71 -3.49 3.62
N ILE A 45 5.69 -4.01 4.35
CA ILE A 45 5.57 -5.14 5.26
C ILE A 45 5.80 -4.57 6.67
N ILE A 46 4.77 -4.59 7.52
CA ILE A 46 4.75 -3.92 8.84
C ILE A 46 4.12 -4.84 9.90
N ASN A 47 4.25 -4.50 11.18
CA ASN A 47 3.71 -5.27 12.32
C ASN A 47 4.28 -6.69 12.46
N GLY A 48 3.92 -7.39 13.52
CA GLY A 48 4.27 -8.79 13.71
C GLY A 48 5.54 -9.03 14.52
N VAL A 49 5.99 -10.28 14.47
CA VAL A 49 6.97 -10.87 15.40
C VAL A 49 8.00 -11.72 14.66
N GLY A 50 9.21 -11.80 15.20
CA GLY A 50 10.33 -12.57 14.66
C GLY A 50 10.28 -14.05 15.02
N ALA A 51 9.57 -14.40 16.10
CA ALA A 51 9.41 -15.78 16.56
C ALA A 51 7.98 -16.05 17.09
N GLY A 52 7.58 -17.32 17.02
CA GLY A 52 6.28 -17.80 17.47
C GLY A 52 5.21 -17.80 16.38
N THR A 53 3.94 -17.74 16.79
CA THR A 53 2.78 -17.85 15.88
C THR A 53 1.72 -16.79 16.17
N ALA A 54 0.72 -16.71 15.30
CA ALA A 54 -0.54 -16.08 15.62
C ALA A 54 -1.20 -16.71 16.86
N GLY A 55 -2.00 -15.90 17.55
CA GLY A 55 -2.70 -16.28 18.78
C GLY A 55 -2.18 -15.55 20.01
N TRP A 56 -2.94 -15.67 21.09
CA TRP A 56 -2.65 -15.02 22.37
C TRP A 56 -1.42 -15.60 23.05
N GLU A 57 -0.55 -14.74 23.58
CA GLU A 57 0.72 -15.08 24.24
C GLU A 57 1.76 -15.82 23.35
N ARG A 58 1.49 -15.99 22.05
CA ARG A 58 2.28 -16.87 21.17
C ARG A 58 3.35 -16.19 20.34
N GLY A 59 3.40 -14.86 20.32
CA GLY A 59 4.43 -14.10 19.60
C GLY A 59 5.59 -13.69 20.50
N ARG A 60 6.82 -13.65 19.96
CA ARG A 60 8.03 -13.13 20.61
C ARG A 60 8.90 -12.37 19.61
N GLU A 61 9.77 -11.51 20.13
CA GLU A 61 10.67 -10.67 19.31
C GLU A 61 9.88 -9.73 18.38
N PRO A 62 9.18 -8.71 18.90
CA PRO A 62 8.42 -7.79 18.07
C PRO A 62 9.30 -7.15 16.98
N VAL A 63 8.81 -7.17 15.73
CA VAL A 63 9.57 -6.60 14.60
C VAL A 63 9.12 -5.16 14.37
N LEU A 64 9.87 -4.23 14.95
CA LEU A 64 9.54 -2.80 14.95
C LEU A 64 9.83 -2.09 13.63
N THR A 65 10.70 -2.64 12.78
CA THR A 65 11.11 -2.01 11.52
C THR A 65 10.19 -2.43 10.37
N PRO A 66 9.48 -1.51 9.71
CA PRO A 66 8.81 -1.80 8.45
C PRO A 66 9.83 -2.11 7.35
N VAL A 67 9.42 -2.89 6.36
CA VAL A 67 10.22 -3.16 5.16
C VAL A 67 9.43 -2.74 3.94
N ILE A 68 10.03 -1.93 3.06
CA ILE A 68 9.48 -1.64 1.74
C ILE A 68 10.06 -2.61 0.74
N PHE A 69 9.19 -3.36 0.06
CA PHE A 69 9.49 -4.22 -1.07
C PHE A 69 9.13 -3.51 -2.39
N ARG A 70 10.07 -3.45 -3.33
CA ARG A 70 9.91 -2.82 -4.66
C ARG A 70 9.83 -3.89 -5.75
N PRO A 71 8.62 -4.29 -6.18
CA PRO A 71 8.44 -5.36 -7.17
C PRO A 71 8.90 -4.99 -8.59
N SER A 72 9.20 -3.71 -8.87
CA SER A 72 9.75 -3.27 -10.15
C SER A 72 11.28 -3.41 -10.26
N GLU A 73 12.01 -3.36 -9.14
CA GLU A 73 13.48 -3.29 -9.12
C GLU A 73 14.13 -4.65 -9.35
N THR A 74 15.12 -4.80 -10.23
CA THR A 74 15.70 -6.13 -10.49
C THR A 74 16.58 -6.67 -9.35
N VAL A 75 17.17 -5.76 -8.55
CA VAL A 75 18.04 -6.07 -7.41
C VAL A 75 17.67 -5.19 -6.21
N ASN A 76 18.12 -5.55 -5.00
CA ASN A 76 17.94 -4.75 -3.77
C ASN A 76 16.48 -4.31 -3.52
N ARG A 77 15.52 -5.23 -3.73
CA ARG A 77 14.09 -4.93 -3.67
C ARG A 77 13.61 -4.53 -2.27
N PHE A 78 14.33 -4.92 -1.22
CA PHE A 78 13.94 -4.66 0.16
C PHE A 78 14.73 -3.47 0.73
N SER A 79 14.02 -2.57 1.40
CA SER A 79 14.64 -1.53 2.24
C SER A 79 14.03 -1.55 3.63
N VAL A 80 14.88 -1.59 4.64
CA VAL A 80 14.49 -1.50 6.05
C VAL A 80 14.24 -0.03 6.40
N MET A 81 13.08 0.26 6.97
CA MET A 81 12.65 1.61 7.35
C MET A 81 12.97 1.91 8.81
N ALA A 82 12.76 3.17 9.22
CA ALA A 82 12.87 3.57 10.62
C ALA A 82 11.95 2.73 11.52
N PRO A 83 12.40 2.32 12.72
CA PRO A 83 11.60 1.52 13.64
C PRO A 83 10.43 2.31 14.20
N ALA A 84 9.28 1.66 14.39
CA ALA A 84 8.19 2.16 15.20
C ALA A 84 8.56 2.12 16.69
N ALA A 85 7.96 3.01 17.49
CA ALA A 85 8.18 3.04 18.93
C ALA A 85 7.43 1.93 19.66
N ARG A 86 6.34 1.41 19.07
CA ARG A 86 5.42 0.47 19.70
C ARG A 86 5.41 -0.87 18.99
N PRO A 87 5.45 -1.98 19.74
CA PRO A 87 5.28 -3.30 19.17
C PRO A 87 3.81 -3.53 18.78
N ARG A 88 3.58 -4.05 17.57
CA ARG A 88 2.25 -4.35 17.02
C ARG A 88 2.16 -5.85 16.72
N LEU A 89 1.60 -6.64 17.64
CA LEU A 89 1.57 -8.11 17.58
C LEU A 89 0.19 -8.63 17.10
N TYR A 90 -0.25 -9.79 17.59
CA TYR A 90 -1.58 -10.37 17.32
C TYR A 90 -2.71 -9.37 17.61
N HIS A 91 -3.71 -9.30 16.74
CA HIS A 91 -4.74 -8.26 16.72
C HIS A 91 -4.23 -6.82 16.49
N SER A 92 -3.04 -6.63 15.93
CA SER A 92 -2.74 -5.38 15.23
C SER A 92 -3.40 -5.37 13.85
N SER A 93 -3.54 -4.18 13.28
CA SER A 93 -4.05 -3.98 11.92
C SER A 93 -3.39 -2.77 11.30
N ALA A 94 -3.30 -2.78 9.97
CA ALA A 94 -2.83 -1.66 9.19
C ALA A 94 -3.71 -1.44 7.95
N VAL A 95 -3.87 -0.17 7.56
CA VAL A 95 -4.64 0.23 6.36
C VAL A 95 -4.01 1.45 5.69
N LEU A 96 -4.03 1.48 4.35
CA LEU A 96 -3.61 2.64 3.56
C LEU A 96 -4.63 3.78 3.70
N LEU A 97 -4.15 4.97 4.01
CA LEU A 97 -4.94 6.19 4.06
C LEU A 97 -4.96 6.93 2.72
N LYS A 98 -6.00 7.75 2.52
CA LYS A 98 -6.14 8.63 1.36
C LYS A 98 -4.94 9.55 1.16
N ASP A 99 -4.29 10.03 2.23
CA ASP A 99 -3.14 10.92 2.13
C ASP A 99 -1.82 10.20 1.76
N GLY A 100 -1.85 8.87 1.60
CA GLY A 100 -0.71 8.03 1.24
C GLY A 100 0.06 7.49 2.44
N ARG A 101 -0.31 7.82 3.69
CA ARG A 101 0.24 7.17 4.90
C ARG A 101 -0.40 5.82 5.14
N VAL A 102 0.19 5.02 6.03
CA VAL A 102 -0.39 3.76 6.51
C VAL A 102 -0.74 3.92 7.98
N LEU A 103 -2.04 3.86 8.28
CA LEU A 103 -2.53 3.86 9.66
C LEU A 103 -2.28 2.48 10.27
N VAL A 104 -1.76 2.46 11.49
CA VAL A 104 -1.42 1.26 12.25
C VAL A 104 -2.06 1.35 13.62
N GLY A 105 -2.70 0.28 14.07
CA GLY A 105 -3.42 0.22 15.35
C GLY A 105 -3.35 -1.15 16.02
N GLY A 106 -3.84 -1.23 17.27
CA GLY A 106 -3.75 -2.44 18.11
C GLY A 106 -2.41 -2.54 18.86
N SER A 107 -1.99 -3.63 19.47
CA SER A 107 -2.51 -5.00 19.45
C SER A 107 -3.19 -5.37 20.76
N ASN A 108 -3.98 -6.43 20.73
CA ASN A 108 -4.38 -7.16 21.94
C ASN A 108 -3.89 -8.61 21.83
N PRO A 109 -2.66 -8.92 22.27
CA PRO A 109 -2.11 -10.28 22.22
C PRO A 109 -2.60 -11.18 23.36
N HIS A 110 -3.70 -10.81 24.02
CA HIS A 110 -4.25 -11.49 25.19
C HIS A 110 -5.71 -11.92 24.98
N VAL A 111 -6.14 -12.94 25.72
CA VAL A 111 -7.55 -13.42 25.72
C VAL A 111 -8.50 -12.32 26.18
N PHE A 112 -8.07 -11.54 27.19
CA PHE A 112 -8.78 -10.38 27.72
C PHE A 112 -7.97 -9.10 27.49
N TYR A 113 -8.57 -7.93 27.65
CA TYR A 113 -7.83 -6.68 27.59
C TYR A 113 -6.96 -6.51 28.84
N ASN A 114 -5.66 -6.78 28.71
CA ASN A 114 -4.71 -6.62 29.81
C ASN A 114 -3.71 -5.50 29.50
N PHE A 115 -3.75 -4.43 30.28
CA PHE A 115 -2.97 -3.22 30.05
C PHE A 115 -1.70 -3.13 30.91
N THR A 116 -1.54 -3.99 31.93
CA THR A 116 -0.40 -3.94 32.86
C THR A 116 -0.02 -5.34 33.35
N GLY A 117 1.20 -5.50 33.88
CA GLY A 117 1.63 -6.77 34.47
C GLY A 117 1.78 -7.93 33.47
N VAL A 118 1.94 -7.63 32.17
CA VAL A 118 2.12 -8.59 31.07
C VAL A 118 3.26 -8.14 30.17
N GLU A 119 3.84 -9.09 29.43
CA GLU A 119 5.00 -8.85 28.55
C GLU A 119 4.70 -7.85 27.43
N TYR A 120 3.52 -7.95 26.81
CA TYR A 120 3.08 -7.08 25.70
C TYR A 120 1.66 -6.54 25.94
N PRO A 121 1.49 -5.47 26.73
CA PRO A 121 0.17 -4.92 27.06
C PRO A 121 -0.72 -4.65 25.84
N THR A 122 -2.04 -4.74 26.04
CA THR A 122 -3.02 -4.21 25.09
C THR A 122 -2.68 -2.75 24.77
N ASP A 123 -2.58 -2.43 23.48
CA ASP A 123 -2.37 -1.08 22.98
C ASP A 123 -3.56 -0.67 22.08
N LEU A 124 -4.23 0.42 22.45
CA LEU A 124 -5.36 1.00 21.71
C LEU A 124 -4.96 2.25 20.91
N SER A 125 -3.69 2.62 20.92
CA SER A 125 -3.18 3.78 20.20
C SER A 125 -3.18 3.56 18.70
N LEU A 126 -3.10 4.66 17.96
CA LEU A 126 -2.88 4.68 16.53
C LEU A 126 -1.55 5.38 16.22
N GLU A 127 -0.80 4.84 15.27
CA GLU A 127 0.37 5.46 14.66
C GLU A 127 0.18 5.51 13.14
N ALA A 128 0.88 6.41 12.46
CA ALA A 128 0.91 6.44 11.01
C ALA A 128 2.33 6.26 10.51
N PHE A 129 2.58 5.21 9.74
CA PHE A 129 3.80 5.08 8.96
C PHE A 129 3.72 6.02 7.76
N SER A 130 4.73 6.89 7.62
CA SER A 130 4.87 7.82 6.50
C SER A 130 5.92 7.29 5.52
N PRO A 131 5.53 6.73 4.36
CA PRO A 131 6.49 6.18 3.42
C PRO A 131 7.40 7.26 2.81
N PRO A 132 8.61 6.91 2.32
CA PRO A 132 9.59 7.88 1.82
C PRO A 132 9.07 8.83 0.75
N TYR A 133 8.09 8.42 -0.08
CA TYR A 133 7.51 9.29 -1.09
C TYR A 133 6.72 10.49 -0.53
N LEU A 134 6.48 10.55 0.79
CA LEU A 134 5.87 11.70 1.47
C LEU A 134 6.88 12.69 2.05
N ALA A 135 8.18 12.43 1.89
CA ALA A 135 9.20 13.31 2.42
C ALA A 135 9.14 14.71 1.75
N PRO A 136 9.38 15.81 2.49
CA PRO A 136 9.16 17.17 2.00
C PRO A 136 9.90 17.53 0.70
N GLU A 137 11.06 16.93 0.47
CA GLU A 137 11.85 17.08 -0.75
C GLU A 137 11.13 16.61 -2.02
N PHE A 138 10.10 15.77 -1.89
CA PHE A 138 9.29 15.28 -3.01
C PHE A 138 8.05 16.15 -3.27
N ASN A 139 7.79 17.19 -2.47
CA ASN A 139 6.62 18.06 -2.65
C ASN A 139 6.54 18.70 -4.06
N PRO A 140 7.63 19.21 -4.67
CA PRO A 140 7.55 19.83 -6.00
C PRO A 140 7.08 18.87 -7.10
N VAL A 141 7.40 17.58 -6.98
CA VAL A 141 7.02 16.55 -7.95
C VAL A 141 5.72 15.82 -7.59
N ARG A 142 5.09 16.15 -6.45
CA ARG A 142 3.88 15.49 -5.95
C ARG A 142 2.63 16.01 -6.66
N PRO A 143 1.90 15.16 -7.40
CA PRO A 143 0.70 15.62 -8.10
C PRO A 143 -0.45 15.96 -7.14
N THR A 144 -1.31 16.89 -7.55
CA THR A 144 -2.59 17.18 -6.90
C THR A 144 -3.72 16.99 -7.90
N ILE A 145 -4.62 16.05 -7.63
CA ILE A 145 -5.82 15.83 -8.46
C ILE A 145 -6.75 17.03 -8.30
N ARG A 146 -7.22 17.57 -9.43
CA ARG A 146 -8.17 18.70 -9.48
C ARG A 146 -9.56 18.25 -9.89
N TYR A 147 -9.64 17.31 -10.82
CA TYR A 147 -10.90 16.87 -11.39
C TYR A 147 -10.79 15.47 -12.01
N VAL A 148 -11.88 14.71 -11.94
CA VAL A 148 -12.08 13.44 -12.67
C VAL A 148 -13.43 13.52 -13.38
N THR A 149 -13.46 13.23 -14.68
CA THR A 149 -14.70 13.29 -15.48
C THR A 149 -15.78 12.33 -15.00
N ASN A 150 -17.01 12.49 -15.54
CA ASN A 150 -18.14 11.60 -15.30
C ASN A 150 -18.53 11.48 -13.82
N ASN A 151 -18.44 12.57 -13.05
CA ASN A 151 -18.77 12.59 -11.62
C ASN A 151 -18.02 11.52 -10.82
N ASN A 152 -16.73 11.34 -11.10
CA ASN A 152 -15.87 10.33 -10.47
C ASN A 152 -16.25 8.87 -10.77
N VAL A 153 -16.97 8.63 -11.87
CA VAL A 153 -17.34 7.28 -12.32
C VAL A 153 -16.39 6.78 -13.40
N LEU A 154 -15.87 5.57 -13.21
CA LEU A 154 -14.99 4.88 -14.14
C LEU A 154 -15.73 3.69 -14.78
N GLY A 155 -16.10 3.86 -16.04
CA GLY A 155 -16.68 2.79 -16.86
C GLY A 155 -15.64 1.77 -17.33
N PHE A 156 -16.02 0.50 -17.43
CA PHE A 156 -15.16 -0.54 -18.01
C PHE A 156 -14.80 -0.22 -19.47
N ARG A 157 -13.50 -0.14 -19.78
CA ARG A 157 -12.97 0.21 -21.11
C ARG A 157 -13.44 1.57 -21.65
N VAL A 158 -14.01 2.43 -20.82
CA VAL A 158 -14.46 3.78 -21.18
C VAL A 158 -13.33 4.77 -20.95
N PHE A 159 -13.21 5.77 -21.82
CA PHE A 159 -12.26 6.86 -21.63
C PHE A 159 -12.71 7.77 -20.48
N CYS A 160 -11.75 8.19 -19.67
CA CYS A 160 -11.94 9.27 -18.72
C CYS A 160 -10.71 10.18 -18.68
N TYR A 161 -10.91 11.38 -18.17
CA TYR A 161 -9.87 12.39 -18.04
C TYR A 161 -9.65 12.69 -16.56
N VAL A 162 -8.38 12.68 -16.16
CA VAL A 162 -7.95 13.05 -14.81
C VAL A 162 -7.11 14.32 -14.93
N THR A 163 -7.64 15.44 -14.47
CA THR A 163 -6.91 16.71 -14.41
C THR A 163 -6.15 16.79 -13.11
N PHE A 164 -4.86 17.11 -13.18
CA PHE A 164 -3.99 17.26 -12.03
C PHE A 164 -3.02 18.42 -12.23
N SER A 165 -2.41 18.88 -11.13
CA SER A 165 -1.31 19.83 -11.16
C SER A 165 -0.06 19.23 -10.54
N VAL A 166 1.11 19.60 -11.05
CA VAL A 166 2.42 19.29 -10.46
C VAL A 166 3.41 20.40 -10.84
N ALA A 167 4.15 20.91 -9.85
CA ALA A 167 5.05 22.05 -10.05
C ALA A 167 6.23 21.68 -10.94
N ASP A 168 6.95 20.63 -10.56
CA ASP A 168 8.12 20.16 -11.28
C ASP A 168 7.78 18.93 -12.13
N PHE A 169 6.99 19.13 -13.19
CA PHE A 169 6.69 18.07 -14.16
C PHE A 169 7.94 17.68 -14.95
N VAL A 170 8.25 16.39 -15.02
CA VAL A 170 9.43 15.91 -15.74
C VAL A 170 9.06 15.28 -17.07
N SER A 171 8.21 14.27 -17.06
CA SER A 171 7.81 13.56 -18.28
C SER A 171 6.46 12.89 -18.14
N ALA A 172 5.72 12.81 -19.26
CA ALA A 172 4.50 12.00 -19.35
C ALA A 172 4.76 10.50 -19.11
N SER A 173 5.97 10.01 -19.39
CA SER A 173 6.37 8.63 -19.10
C SER A 173 6.47 8.31 -17.61
N ASP A 174 6.65 9.33 -16.78
CA ASP A 174 6.74 9.20 -15.32
C ASP A 174 5.37 9.22 -14.65
N VAL A 175 4.30 9.46 -15.41
CA VAL A 175 2.92 9.52 -14.92
C VAL A 175 2.26 8.14 -15.02
N SER A 176 1.59 7.73 -13.94
CA SER A 176 0.66 6.61 -13.98
C SER A 176 -0.58 6.90 -13.15
N ILE A 177 -1.73 6.42 -13.62
CA ILE A 177 -3.00 6.52 -12.89
C ILE A 177 -3.36 5.16 -12.35
N ARG A 178 -3.63 5.08 -11.05
CA ARG A 178 -3.83 3.82 -10.34
C ARG A 178 -5.05 3.93 -9.45
N ILE A 179 -5.86 2.90 -9.44
CA ILE A 179 -6.98 2.78 -8.49
C ILE A 179 -6.67 1.68 -7.49
N MET A 180 -7.00 1.92 -6.23
CA MET A 180 -6.75 0.99 -5.12
C MET A 180 -8.06 0.73 -4.39
N ALA A 181 -8.41 -0.54 -4.24
CA ALA A 181 -9.55 -0.90 -3.42
C ALA A 181 -9.15 -0.75 -1.94
N PRO A 182 -9.93 -0.05 -1.11
CA PRO A 182 -9.69 0.00 0.32
C PRO A 182 -9.83 -1.40 0.91
N SER A 183 -8.89 -1.77 1.78
CA SER A 183 -8.91 -3.08 2.45
C SER A 183 -9.72 -3.05 3.74
N PHE A 184 -10.34 -4.18 4.07
CA PHE A 184 -10.72 -4.49 5.44
C PHE A 184 -9.65 -5.41 6.03
N THR A 185 -8.90 -4.91 7.01
CA THR A 185 -7.72 -5.62 7.53
C THR A 185 -7.96 -6.12 8.95
N THR A 186 -7.82 -7.43 9.16
CA THR A 186 -7.83 -8.06 10.48
C THR A 186 -6.99 -9.33 10.46
N HIS A 187 -6.37 -9.69 11.59
CA HIS A 187 -5.58 -10.92 11.72
C HIS A 187 -4.54 -11.09 10.60
N SER A 188 -3.83 -10.01 10.25
CA SER A 188 -2.83 -9.98 9.16
C SER A 188 -3.40 -10.28 7.77
N PHE A 189 -4.72 -10.17 7.60
CA PHE A 189 -5.42 -10.45 6.36
C PHE A 189 -6.08 -9.18 5.81
N GLY A 190 -5.51 -8.62 4.74
CA GLY A 190 -6.02 -7.44 4.03
C GLY A 190 -7.05 -7.82 2.96
N GLN A 191 -8.31 -7.98 3.37
CA GLN A 191 -9.41 -8.38 2.49
C GLN A 191 -9.67 -7.32 1.43
N ASN A 192 -9.97 -7.75 0.20
CA ASN A 192 -10.28 -6.91 -0.96
C ASN A 192 -9.14 -6.02 -1.49
N GLN A 193 -7.99 -5.96 -0.81
CA GLN A 193 -6.84 -5.14 -1.23
C GLN A 193 -6.39 -5.49 -2.65
N ARG A 194 -6.40 -4.51 -3.54
CA ARG A 194 -5.87 -4.63 -4.90
C ARG A 194 -5.47 -3.28 -5.45
N MET A 195 -4.53 -3.29 -6.38
CA MET A 195 -4.17 -2.13 -7.20
C MET A 195 -4.42 -2.46 -8.67
N VAL A 196 -5.06 -1.54 -9.38
CA VAL A 196 -5.23 -1.61 -10.83
C VAL A 196 -4.58 -0.38 -11.44
N VAL A 197 -3.58 -0.61 -12.29
CA VAL A 197 -2.95 0.44 -13.08
C VAL A 197 -3.81 0.66 -14.31
N LEU A 198 -4.38 1.86 -14.46
CA LEU A 198 -5.22 2.21 -15.60
C LEU A 198 -4.36 2.46 -16.84
N LYS A 199 -4.90 2.15 -18.02
CA LYS A 199 -4.18 2.35 -19.28
C LYS A 199 -4.12 3.85 -19.60
N LEU A 200 -2.93 4.44 -19.46
CA LEU A 200 -2.64 5.80 -19.87
C LEU A 200 -2.52 5.88 -21.40
N ARG A 201 -3.20 6.86 -22.01
CA ARG A 201 -3.17 7.12 -23.45
C ARG A 201 -2.35 8.35 -23.81
N GLY A 202 -2.27 9.30 -22.90
CA GLY A 202 -1.45 10.50 -23.04
C GLY A 202 -1.62 11.42 -21.84
N VAL A 203 -0.67 12.35 -21.71
CA VAL A 203 -0.74 13.48 -20.79
C VAL A 203 -0.59 14.73 -21.62
N THR A 204 -1.53 15.65 -21.47
CA THR A 204 -1.57 16.90 -22.23
C THR A 204 -1.38 18.07 -21.27
N TYR A 205 -0.49 18.99 -21.64
CA TYR A 205 -0.26 20.23 -20.91
C TYR A 205 -1.42 21.21 -21.11
N LEU A 206 -1.88 21.81 -20.01
CA LEU A 206 -3.00 22.77 -20.01
C LEU A 206 -2.58 24.21 -19.71
N GLY A 207 -1.31 24.45 -19.37
CA GLY A 207 -0.81 25.76 -18.93
C GLY A 207 -0.51 25.82 -17.43
N GLY A 208 0.46 26.64 -17.04
CA GLY A 208 0.97 26.71 -15.67
C GLY A 208 1.54 25.37 -15.21
N GLU A 209 1.00 24.83 -14.12
CA GLU A 209 1.35 23.52 -13.56
C GLU A 209 0.29 22.44 -13.90
N ALA A 210 -0.68 22.75 -14.76
CA ALA A 210 -1.85 21.90 -14.99
C ALA A 210 -1.67 20.96 -16.19
N TYR A 211 -2.15 19.73 -16.01
CA TYR A 211 -2.12 18.65 -16.99
C TYR A 211 -3.43 17.88 -16.94
N TYR A 212 -3.81 17.21 -18.03
CA TYR A 212 -4.79 16.13 -17.96
C TYR A 212 -4.22 14.84 -18.52
N ALA A 213 -4.49 13.74 -17.82
CA ALA A 213 -4.23 12.39 -18.28
C ALA A 213 -5.49 11.83 -18.96
N THR A 214 -5.37 11.39 -20.21
CA THR A 214 -6.39 10.54 -20.85
C THR A 214 -6.14 9.09 -20.45
N VAL A 215 -7.09 8.48 -19.77
CA VAL A 215 -6.98 7.07 -19.36
C VAL A 215 -8.19 6.27 -19.80
N VAL A 216 -7.99 4.96 -19.88
CA VAL A 216 -9.08 4.00 -20.10
C VAL A 216 -9.38 3.32 -18.77
N GLY A 217 -10.65 3.27 -18.39
CA GLY A 217 -11.12 2.55 -17.20
C GLY A 217 -10.77 1.06 -17.24
N PRO A 218 -11.05 0.33 -16.14
CA PRO A 218 -10.62 -1.06 -15.99
C PRO A 218 -11.04 -1.97 -17.16
N SER A 219 -10.25 -3.01 -17.41
CA SER A 219 -10.48 -3.92 -18.53
C SER A 219 -11.70 -4.81 -18.36
N THR A 220 -11.92 -5.34 -17.14
CA THR A 220 -13.02 -6.23 -16.78
C THR A 220 -13.34 -6.12 -15.28
N ALA A 221 -14.52 -6.63 -14.89
CA ALA A 221 -14.98 -6.66 -13.51
C ALA A 221 -14.19 -7.65 -12.63
N GLU A 222 -13.54 -8.66 -13.20
CA GLU A 222 -12.69 -9.59 -12.46
C GLU A 222 -11.40 -8.90 -11.98
N ILE A 223 -10.85 -7.99 -12.80
CA ILE A 223 -9.68 -7.17 -12.45
C ILE A 223 -10.06 -6.08 -11.45
N ALA A 224 -11.14 -5.35 -11.71
CA ALA A 224 -11.67 -4.30 -10.85
C ALA A 224 -13.17 -4.49 -10.63
N PRO A 225 -13.59 -5.25 -9.61
CA PRO A 225 -15.00 -5.40 -9.27
C PRO A 225 -15.65 -4.04 -9.01
N ALA A 226 -16.92 -3.90 -9.36
CA ALA A 226 -17.66 -2.66 -9.13
C ALA A 226 -17.64 -2.26 -7.65
N GLY A 227 -17.49 -0.97 -7.39
CA GLY A 227 -17.36 -0.45 -6.02
C GLY A 227 -16.49 0.81 -5.95
N TYR A 228 -16.18 1.22 -4.72
CA TYR A 228 -15.37 2.41 -4.46
C TYR A 228 -13.88 2.09 -4.44
N TYR A 229 -13.11 2.96 -5.09
CA TYR A 229 -11.66 2.90 -5.13
C TYR A 229 -11.08 4.28 -4.81
N MET A 230 -9.87 4.29 -4.28
CA MET A 230 -9.03 5.49 -4.23
C MET A 230 -8.20 5.57 -5.51
N LEU A 231 -8.40 6.61 -6.31
CA LEU A 231 -7.59 6.94 -7.48
C LEU A 231 -6.40 7.80 -7.07
N PHE A 232 -5.21 7.44 -7.55
CA PHE A 232 -3.98 8.18 -7.36
C PHE A 232 -3.37 8.54 -8.72
N VAL A 233 -2.88 9.77 -8.84
CA VAL A 233 -1.91 10.15 -9.88
C VAL A 233 -0.53 9.97 -9.28
N VAL A 234 0.32 9.18 -9.91
CA VAL A 234 1.72 8.98 -9.50
C VAL A 234 2.62 9.62 -10.53
N HIS A 235 3.52 10.50 -10.10
CA HIS A 235 4.55 11.12 -10.94
C HIS A 235 5.91 10.87 -10.30
N LYS A 236 6.87 10.29 -11.05
CA LYS A 236 8.20 9.90 -10.54
C LYS A 236 8.17 9.05 -9.26
N GLY A 237 7.18 8.16 -9.15
CA GLY A 237 6.99 7.32 -7.96
C GLY A 237 6.41 8.05 -6.74
N VAL A 238 6.03 9.32 -6.88
CA VAL A 238 5.41 10.15 -5.83
C VAL A 238 3.90 10.24 -6.09
N PRO A 239 3.05 9.74 -5.17
CA PRO A 239 1.60 9.76 -5.37
C PRO A 239 0.96 11.06 -4.88
N SER A 240 -0.12 11.44 -5.55
CA SER A 240 -1.08 12.42 -5.03
C SER A 240 -1.72 11.93 -3.72
N SER A 241 -2.51 12.79 -3.07
CA SER A 241 -3.59 12.26 -2.22
C SER A 241 -4.60 11.50 -3.09
N GLY A 242 -5.18 10.44 -2.55
CA GLY A 242 -6.19 9.63 -3.20
C GLY A 242 -7.46 10.43 -3.47
N TRP A 243 -8.20 10.04 -4.50
CA TRP A 243 -9.47 10.63 -4.89
C TRP A 243 -10.51 9.53 -5.00
N TRP A 244 -11.65 9.65 -4.32
CA TRP A 244 -12.67 8.61 -4.37
C TRP A 244 -13.33 8.57 -5.74
N VAL A 245 -13.34 7.38 -6.34
CA VAL A 245 -14.01 7.08 -7.60
C VAL A 245 -14.84 5.82 -7.43
N GLN A 246 -15.86 5.66 -8.28
CA GLN A 246 -16.66 4.45 -8.35
C GLN A 246 -16.40 3.75 -9.69
N VAL A 247 -16.12 2.45 -9.65
CA VAL A 247 -16.06 1.59 -10.83
C VAL A 247 -17.44 0.97 -11.05
N MET A 248 -17.98 1.07 -12.27
CA MET A 248 -19.25 0.47 -12.69
C MET A 248 -19.30 0.20 -14.19
#